data_AF-A0A3M1CR86-F1
#
_entry.id   AF-A0A3M1CR86-F1
#
_cell.length_a   1.000
_cell.length_b   1.000
_cell.length_c   1.000
_cell.angle_alpha   90.00
_cell.angle_beta   90.00
_cell.angle_gamma   90.00
#
_symmetry.space_group_name_H-M   'P 1'
#
loop_
_entity.id
_entity.type
_entity.pdbx_description
1 polymer ?
#
loop_
_entity_poly.entity_id
_entity_poly.type
_entity_poly.pdbx_seq_one_letter_code
_entity_poly.pdbx_strand_id
1 'polypeptide(L)' 'LIPYRYDEADRERGYIETENRRGEQERFPILTISIAVIINRNREFSHVGELSRMLADLKSATKRLPGSNFMIERRKKY' A
#
# COMPACT_ATOMS: atom_id res chain seq x y z
N LEU A 1 0.64 13.16 7.39
CA LEU A 1 -0.18 12.83 6.20
C LEU A 1 0.69 13.00 4.96
N ILE A 2 0.78 11.99 4.09
CA ILE A 2 1.71 11.95 2.94
C ILE A 2 1.40 12.98 1.85
N PRO A 3 0.13 13.20 1.44
CA PRO A 3 -0.16 14.15 0.36
C PRO A 3 0.38 15.56 0.64
N TYR A 4 0.36 16.04 1.89
CA TYR A 4 0.87 17.37 2.27
C TYR A 4 2.40 17.49 2.28
N ARG A 5 3.12 16.49 1.79
CA ARG A 5 4.55 16.58 1.47
C ARG A 5 4.81 16.97 0.01
N TYR A 6 3.75 17.16 -0.75
CA TYR A 6 3.79 17.59 -2.15
C TYR A 6 3.21 19.00 -2.28
N ASP A 7 3.72 19.73 -3.26
CA ASP A 7 3.22 21.05 -3.62
C ASP A 7 1.73 21.00 -3.97
N GLU A 8 1.04 22.12 -3.78
CA GLU A 8 -0.39 22.21 -4.05
C GLU A 8 -0.72 21.89 -5.51
N ALA A 9 0.05 22.43 -6.46
CA ALA A 9 -0.12 22.15 -7.89
C ALA A 9 0.04 20.66 -8.22
N ASP A 10 0.96 19.96 -7.54
CA ASP A 10 1.22 18.53 -7.71
C ASP A 10 0.05 17.70 -7.17
N ARG A 11 -0.49 18.11 -6.01
CA ARG A 11 -1.67 17.49 -5.41
C ARG A 11 -2.91 17.66 -6.29
N GLU A 12 -3.13 18.85 -6.85
CA GLU A 12 -4.27 19.16 -7.72
C GLU A 12 -4.22 18.35 -9.03
N ARG A 13 -3.05 18.25 -9.66
CA ARG A 13 -2.90 17.47 -10.91
C ARG A 13 -2.78 15.95 -10.67
N GLY A 14 -2.49 15.53 -9.45
CA GLY A 14 -2.43 14.12 -9.04
C GLY A 14 -1.12 13.39 -9.35
N TYR A 15 -0.08 14.09 -9.78
CA TYR A 15 1.24 13.52 -10.09
C TYR A 15 2.37 14.53 -9.88
N ILE A 16 3.57 14.02 -9.61
CA ILE A 16 4.83 14.76 -9.71
C ILE A 16 5.47 14.53 -11.07
N GLU A 17 6.19 15.52 -11.58
CA GLU A 17 6.99 15.41 -12.80
C GLU A 17 8.46 15.57 -12.40
N THR A 18 9.27 14.54 -12.66
CA THR A 18 10.69 14.53 -12.26
C THR A 18 11.50 13.63 -13.16
N GLU A 19 12.82 13.80 -13.14
CA GLU A 19 13.74 13.00 -13.91
C GLU A 19 13.84 11.57 -13.34
N ASN A 20 13.63 10.58 -14.19
CA ASN A 20 13.80 9.18 -13.82
C ASN A 20 15.29 8.79 -13.78
N ARG A 21 15.59 7.55 -13.39
CA ARG A 21 16.99 7.06 -13.26
C ARG A 21 17.74 6.95 -14.59
N ARG A 22 17.09 7.17 -15.73
CA ARG A 22 17.67 7.19 -17.08
C ARG A 22 17.88 8.61 -17.61
N GLY A 23 17.54 9.65 -16.84
CA GLY A 23 17.62 11.03 -17.29
C GLY A 23 16.38 11.54 -18.03
N GLU A 24 15.29 10.77 -18.05
CA GLU A 24 14.08 11.11 -18.80
C GLU A 24 13.02 11.74 -17.88
N GLN A 25 12.34 12.80 -18.33
CA GLN A 25 11.23 13.38 -17.57
C GLN A 25 10.04 12.40 -17.55
N GLU A 26 9.57 12.06 -16.35
CA GLU A 26 8.50 11.09 -16.14
C GLU A 26 7.50 11.58 -15.09
N ARG A 27 6.25 11.17 -15.24
CA ARG A 27 5.17 11.49 -14.30
C ARG A 27 4.94 10.34 -13.35
N PHE A 28 5.03 10.62 -12.05
CA PHE A 28 4.75 9.65 -11.00
C PHE A 28 3.50 10.06 -10.23
N PRO A 29 2.56 9.15 -9.94
CA PRO A 29 1.41 9.48 -9.12
C PRO A 29 1.86 9.90 -7.71
N ILE A 30 1.02 10.70 -7.03
CA ILE A 30 1.26 11.02 -5.62
C ILE A 30 1.40 9.73 -4.81
N LEU A 31 2.41 9.67 -3.95
CA LEU A 31 2.73 8.47 -3.18
C LEU A 31 1.58 8.11 -2.23
N THR A 32 1.23 6.83 -2.22
CA THR A 32 0.20 6.26 -1.36
C THR A 32 0.80 5.18 -0.45
N ILE A 33 0.11 4.89 0.66
CA ILE A 33 0.45 3.75 1.53
C ILE A 33 -0.66 2.71 1.49
N SER A 34 -0.28 1.45 1.35
CA SER A 34 -1.16 0.30 1.56
C SER A 34 -0.67 -0.53 2.76
N ILE A 35 -1.51 -0.73 3.77
CA ILE A 35 -1.18 -1.48 4.99
C ILE A 35 -2.03 -2.75 5.09
N ALA A 36 -1.39 -3.91 5.23
CA ALA A 36 -2.05 -5.16 5.56
C ALA A 36 -1.84 -5.48 7.04
N VAL A 37 -2.91 -5.83 7.74
CA VAL A 37 -2.90 -6.07 9.19
C VAL A 37 -3.49 -7.45 9.49
N ILE A 38 -2.77 -8.24 10.27
CA ILE A 38 -3.28 -9.49 10.88
C ILE A 38 -3.32 -9.29 12.38
N ILE A 39 -4.44 -9.70 13.00
CA ILE A 39 -4.60 -9.71 14.46
C ILE A 39 -4.70 -11.17 14.88
N ASN A 40 -3.73 -11.65 15.66
CA ASN A 40 -3.61 -13.05 16.07
C ASN A 40 -4.12 -13.32 17.50
N ARG A 41 -4.91 -12.43 18.09
CA ARG A 41 -5.36 -12.53 19.49
C ARG A 41 -6.01 -13.87 19.85
N ASN A 42 -6.76 -14.46 18.91
CA ASN A 42 -7.52 -15.71 19.11
C ASN A 42 -7.04 -16.83 18.18
N ARG A 43 -5.83 -16.72 17.64
CA ARG A 43 -5.33 -17.65 16.62
C ARG A 43 -3.82 -17.81 16.71
N GLU A 44 -3.39 -19.06 16.79
CA GLU A 44 -2.00 -19.43 16.60
C GLU A 44 -1.73 -19.74 15.12
N PHE A 45 -0.55 -19.35 14.66
CA PHE A 45 -0.08 -19.66 13.32
C PHE A 45 0.96 -20.75 13.41
N SER A 46 0.79 -21.80 12.60
CA SER A 46 1.62 -23.00 12.67
C SER A 46 3.05 -22.75 12.19
N HIS A 47 3.24 -21.82 11.25
CA HIS A 47 4.53 -21.43 10.71
C HIS A 47 4.48 -20.03 10.07
N VAL A 48 5.64 -19.37 10.01
CA VAL A 48 5.76 -17.99 9.47
C VAL A 48 5.32 -17.88 8.00
N GLY A 49 5.45 -18.96 7.22
CA GLY A 49 5.01 -18.99 5.82
C GLY A 49 3.50 -18.77 5.65
N GLU A 50 2.70 -19.22 6.62
CA GLU A 50 1.25 -19.02 6.66
C GLU A 50 0.89 -17.54 6.78
N LEU A 51 1.50 -16.85 7.75
CA LEU A 51 1.38 -15.42 7.97
C LEU A 51 1.83 -14.61 6.76
N SER A 52 2.99 -14.94 6.21
CA SER A 52 3.56 -14.24 5.04
C SER A 52 2.65 -14.32 3.82
N ARG A 53 2.06 -15.50 3.55
CA ARG A 53 1.12 -15.67 2.44
C ARG A 53 -0.15 -14.85 2.64
N MET A 54 -0.73 -14.90 3.84
CA MET A 54 -1.94 -14.15 4.19
C MET A 54 -1.71 -12.63 4.06
N LEU A 55 -0.58 -12.12 4.57
CA LEU A 55 -0.20 -10.71 4.41
C LEU A 55 0.00 -10.33 2.95
N ALA A 56 0.61 -11.20 2.13
CA ALA A 56 0.84 -10.93 0.72
C ALA A 56 -0.50 -10.80 -0.04
N ASP A 57 -1.44 -11.71 0.21
CA ASP A 57 -2.78 -11.67 -0.39
C ASP A 57 -3.53 -10.39 0.04
N LEU A 58 -3.50 -10.07 1.33
CA LEU A 58 -4.17 -8.90 1.88
C LEU A 58 -3.54 -7.59 1.37
N LYS A 59 -2.21 -7.54 1.25
CA LYS A 59 -1.47 -6.40 0.69
C LYS A 59 -1.76 -6.22 -0.79
N SER A 60 -1.86 -7.31 -1.55
CA SER A 60 -2.27 -7.28 -2.96
C SER A 60 -3.68 -6.70 -3.12
N ALA A 61 -4.63 -7.15 -2.29
CA ALA A 61 -5.98 -6.59 -2.28
C ALA A 61 -5.99 -5.10 -1.90
N THR A 62 -5.24 -4.72 -0.86
CA THR A 62 -5.16 -3.32 -0.40
C THR A 62 -4.57 -2.40 -1.47
N LYS A 63 -3.54 -2.86 -2.20
CA LYS A 63 -2.87 -2.10 -3.27
C LYS A 63 -3.74 -1.86 -4.52
N ARG A 64 -4.83 -2.61 -4.68
CA ARG A 64 -5.79 -2.40 -5.78
C ARG A 64 -6.76 -1.26 -5.50
N LEU A 65 -6.86 -0.81 -4.25
CA LEU A 65 -7.72 0.30 -3.87
C LEU A 65 -7.03 1.64 -4.18
N PRO A 66 -7.77 2.64 -4.67
CA PRO A 66 -7.20 3.96 -4.94
C PRO A 66 -6.83 4.68 -3.64
N GLY A 67 -5.70 5.39 -3.65
CA GLY A 67 -5.26 6.19 -2.50
C GLY A 67 -4.59 5.38 -1.39
N SER A 68 -4.47 6.00 -0.21
CA SER A 68 -3.89 5.34 0.96
C SER A 68 -4.94 4.52 1.69
N ASN A 69 -4.69 3.23 1.88
CA ASN A 69 -5.66 2.27 2.40
C ASN A 69 -5.02 1.31 3.40
N PHE A 70 -5.86 0.70 4.24
CA PHE A 70 -5.47 -0.43 5.06
C PHE A 70 -6.55 -1.51 5.04
N MET A 71 -6.14 -2.77 5.20
CA MET A 71 -7.06 -3.89 5.37
C MET A 71 -6.63 -4.73 6.57
N ILE A 72 -7.61 -5.10 7.38
CA ILE A 72 -7.45 -6.02 8.51
C ILE A 72 -8.01 -7.38 8.07
N GLU A 73 -7.26 -8.44 8.29
CA GLU A 73 -7.72 -9.79 8.02
C GLU A 73 -8.96 -10.12 8.87
N ARG A 74 -10.00 -10.62 8.21
CA ARG A 74 -11.28 -11.02 8.83
C ARG A 74 -11.82 -12.36 8.29
N ARG A 75 -11.16 -12.93 7.29
CA ARG A 75 -11.55 -14.18 6.63
C ARG A 75 -11.23 -15.35 7.55
N LYS A 76 -12.20 -16.25 7.75
CA LYS A 76 -12.04 -17.52 8.48
C LYS A 76 -11.39 -18.63 7.63
N LYS A 77 -10.87 -18.30 6.43
CA LYS A 77 -10.46 -19.28 5.41
C LYS A 77 -9.14 -19.98 5.74
N TYR A 78 -8.42 -19.48 6.73
CA TYR A 78 -7.21 -20.11 7.24
C TYR A 78 -7.48 -20.48 8.68
#